data_AF-A0A646KPV2-F1
#
_entry.id   AF-A0A646KPV2-F1
#
_cell.length_a   1.000
_cell.length_b   1.000
_cell.length_c   1.000
_cell.angle_alpha   90.00
_cell.angle_beta   90.00
_cell.angle_gamma   90.00
#
_symmetry.space_group_name_H-M   'P 1'
#
loop_
_entity.id
_entity.type
_entity.pdbx_description
1 polymer ?
#
loop_
_entity_poly.entity_id
_entity_poly.type
_entity_poly.pdbx_seq_one_letter_code
_entity_poly.pdbx_strand_id
1 'polypeptide(L)' 'YLPRGVRLSAYGGGSADLPPDVFQHYLDRIATGQFSTGPIHVYTLDQIRDAHHDMEHGNHTGKLVVRL' A
#
# COMPACT_ATOMS: atom_id res chain seq x y z
N TYR A 1 16.90 4.01 -12.67
CA TYR A 1 16.72 5.45 -12.39
C TYR A 1 15.42 5.58 -11.64
N LEU A 2 15.39 6.15 -10.42
CA LEU A 2 14.18 6.24 -9.60
C LEU A 2 13.63 7.68 -9.65
N PRO A 3 12.38 7.90 -10.11
CA PRO A 3 11.84 9.24 -10.27
C PRO A 3 11.66 9.98 -8.93
N ARG A 4 11.87 11.30 -8.95
CA ARG A 4 11.69 12.15 -7.76
C ARG A 4 10.22 12.14 -7.35
N GLY A 5 9.93 11.63 -6.15
CA GLY A 5 8.56 11.45 -5.64
C GLY A 5 8.30 10.02 -5.18
N VAL A 6 9.08 9.05 -5.66
CA VAL A 6 9.08 7.69 -5.13
C VAL A 6 9.89 7.67 -3.83
N ARG A 7 9.21 7.77 -2.69
CA ARG A 7 9.78 7.27 -1.44
C ARG A 7 9.74 5.75 -1.53
N LEU A 8 10.83 5.15 -1.98
CA LEU A 8 11.10 3.77 -1.62
C LEU A 8 11.33 3.77 -0.10
N SER A 9 10.24 3.67 0.66
CA SER A 9 10.31 3.21 2.03
C SER A 9 10.71 1.74 1.94
N ALA A 10 12.01 1.49 1.78
CA ALA A 10 12.57 0.19 2.11
C ALA A 10 12.37 0.05 3.62
N TYR A 11 11.21 -0.47 4.01
CA TYR A 11 10.95 -0.86 5.38
C TYR A 11 11.80 -2.11 5.59
N GLY A 12 12.97 -1.91 6.22
CA GLY A 12 13.80 -3.01 6.70
C GLY A 12 13.21 -3.68 7.94
N GLY A 13 12.04 -3.23 8.40
CA GLY A 13 11.38 -3.82 9.56
C GLY A 13 10.73 -5.14 9.20
N GLY A 14 11.00 -6.17 9.99
CA GLY A 14 10.22 -7.40 9.97
C GLY A 14 8.81 -7.13 10.48
N SER A 15 7.91 -8.10 10.33
CA SER A 15 6.60 -8.07 10.98
C SER A 15 6.68 -7.89 12.51
N ALA A 16 7.83 -8.20 13.11
CA ALA A 16 8.13 -7.99 14.52
C ALA A 16 8.27 -6.50 14.91
N ASP A 17 8.55 -5.61 13.96
CA ASP A 17 8.73 -4.18 14.21
C ASP A 17 7.40 -3.41 14.24
N LEU A 18 6.28 -4.10 14.01
CA LEU A 18 4.93 -3.59 14.23
C LEU A 18 4.37 -4.21 15.51
N PRO A 19 4.39 -3.49 16.64
CA PRO A 19 3.77 -3.98 17.87
C PRO A 19 2.29 -4.34 17.63
N PRO A 20 1.81 -5.49 18.16
CA PRO A 20 0.43 -5.94 17.94
C PRO A 20 -0.63 -4.93 18.35
N ASP A 21 -0.38 -4.15 19.40
CA ASP A 21 -1.28 -3.10 19.89
C ASP A 21 -1.43 -1.96 18.89
N VAL A 22 -0.35 -1.58 18.18
CA VAL A 22 -0.40 -0.59 17.12
C VAL A 22 -1.25 -1.11 15.96
N PHE A 23 -1.07 -2.37 15.57
CA PHE A 23 -1.87 -2.97 14.52
C PHE A 23 -3.36 -3.03 14.90
N GLN A 24 -3.66 -3.51 16.12
CA GLN A 24 -5.03 -3.60 16.62
C GLN A 24 -5.72 -2.23 16.68
N HIS A 25 -4.99 -1.19 17.11
CA HIS A 25 -5.51 0.18 17.15
C HIS A 25 -6.03 0.65 15.78
N TYR A 26 -5.33 0.35 14.68
CA TYR A 26 -5.79 0.72 13.35
C TYR A 26 -6.96 -0.14 12.86
N LEU A 27 -7.00 -1.43 13.21
CA LEU A 27 -8.15 -2.30 12.90
C LEU A 27 -9.43 -1.80 13.55
N ASP A 28 -9.38 -1.40 14.83
CA ASP A 28 -10.54 -0.89 15.56
C ASP A 28 -11.07 0.41 14.93
N ARG A 29 -10.16 1.28 14.46
CA ARG A 29 -10.52 2.51 13.76
C ARG A 29 -11.14 2.27 12.39
N ILE A 30 -10.73 1.20 11.69
CA ILE A 30 -11.38 0.76 10.45
C ILE A 30 -12.78 0.21 10.76
N ALA A 31 -12.90 -0.66 11.76
CA ALA A 31 -14.17 -1.27 12.15
C ALA A 31 -15.22 -0.24 12.59
N THR A 32 -14.77 0.83 13.24
CA THR A 32 -15.63 1.95 13.66
C THR A 32 -15.87 3.00 12.56
N GLY A 33 -15.28 2.83 11.37
CA GLY A 33 -15.40 3.78 10.25
C GLY A 33 -14.63 5.09 10.44
N GLN A 34 -13.83 5.22 11.51
CA GLN A 34 -12.99 6.40 11.78
C GLN A 34 -11.74 6.46 10.89
N PHE A 35 -11.41 5.37 10.22
CA PHE A 35 -10.30 5.28 9.27
C PHE A 35 -10.74 4.51 8.03
N SER A 36 -10.50 5.09 6.86
CA SER A 36 -10.70 4.43 5.56
C SER A 36 -9.36 4.26 4.87
N THR A 37 -9.15 3.11 4.22
CA THR A 37 -7.95 2.81 3.45
C THR A 37 -7.84 3.62 2.16
N GLY A 38 -8.87 4.39 1.82
CA GLY A 38 -8.97 5.11 0.54
C GLY A 38 -9.21 4.17 -0.65
N PRO A 39 -9.14 4.70 -1.88
CA PRO A 39 -9.30 3.91 -3.10
C PRO A 39 -8.26 2.79 -3.18
N ILE A 40 -8.72 1.59 -3.55
CA ILE A 40 -7.86 0.43 -3.79
C ILE A 40 -8.00 0.07 -5.27
N HIS A 41 -6.87 -0.14 -5.94
CA HIS A 41 -6.83 -0.59 -7.33
C HIS A 41 -6.14 -1.93 -7.41
N VAL A 42 -6.81 -2.89 -8.03
CA VAL A 42 -6.40 -4.29 -8.01
C VAL A 42 -5.96 -4.71 -9.40
N TYR A 43 -4.75 -5.23 -9.49
CA TYR A 43 -4.16 -5.83 -10.67
C TYR A 43 -4.02 -7.33 -10.45
N THR A 44 -4.07 -8.10 -11.53
CA THR A 44 -3.62 -9.51 -11.52
C THR A 44 -2.10 -9.59 -11.66
N LEU A 45 -1.51 -10.74 -11.34
CA LEU A 45 -0.06 -10.91 -11.44
C LEU A 45 0.48 -10.70 -12.87
N ASP A 46 -0.28 -11.07 -13.89
CA ASP A 46 0.08 -10.82 -15.29
C ASP A 46 0.13 -9.32 -15.64
N GLN A 47 -0.57 -8.48 -14.88
CA GLN A 47 -0.60 -7.02 -15.02
C GLN A 47 0.43 -6.30 -14.14
N ILE A 48 1.40 -7.00 -13.56
CA ILE A 48 2.39 -6.40 -12.63
C ILE A 48 3.18 -5.24 -13.27
N ARG A 49 3.41 -5.28 -14.59
CA ARG A 49 4.08 -4.20 -15.31
C ARG A 49 3.22 -2.94 -15.36
N ASP A 50 1.93 -3.09 -15.59
CA ASP A 50 0.98 -1.97 -15.63
C ASP A 50 0.84 -1.36 -14.23
N ALA A 51 0.76 -2.20 -13.19
CA ALA A 51 0.75 -1.75 -11.79
C ALA A 51 1.98 -0.89 -11.45
N HIS A 52 3.18 -1.30 -11.91
CA HIS A 52 4.40 -0.52 -11.72
C HIS A 52 4.40 0.78 -12.51
N HIS A 53 3.98 0.73 -13.78
CA HIS A 53 3.89 1.92 -14.62
C HIS A 53 2.97 2.97 -13.99
N ASP A 54 1.80 2.57 -13.51
CA ASP A 54 0.82 3.47 -12.90
C ASP A 54 1.30 4.03 -11.57
N MET A 55 2.03 3.23 -10.79
CA MET A 55 2.70 3.69 -9.57
C MET A 55 3.79 4.73 -9.86
N GLU A 56 4.62 4.51 -10.90
CA GLU A 56 5.72 5.41 -11.26
C GLU A 56 5.23 6.76 -11.82
N HIS A 57 4.12 6.75 -12.55
CA HIS A 57 3.53 7.95 -13.16
C HIS A 57 2.49 8.63 -12.27
N GLY A 58 2.12 8.03 -11.13
CA GLY A 58 1.10 8.57 -10.24
C GLY A 58 -0.29 8.58 -10.86
N ASN A 59 -0.58 7.62 -11.76
CA ASN A 59 -1.87 7.54 -12.48
C ASN A 59 -3.04 7.26 -11.54
N HIS A 60 -2.75 6.73 -10.34
CA HIS A 60 -3.73 6.38 -9.34
C HIS A 60 -3.34 6.88 -7.96
N THR A 61 -4.34 7.31 -7.19
CA THR A 61 -4.20 7.64 -5.78
C THR A 61 -4.69 6.50 -4.91
N GLY A 62 -4.06 6.27 -3.77
CA GLY A 62 -4.43 5.19 -2.86
C GLY A 62 -3.54 3.97 -3.02
N LYS A 63 -4.09 2.78 -2.74
CA LYS A 63 -3.30 1.54 -2.67
C LYS A 63 -3.46 0.72 -3.96
N LEU A 64 -2.34 0.43 -4.62
CA LEU A 64 -2.27 -0.52 -5.72
C LEU A 64 -1.94 -1.91 -5.13
N VAL A 65 -2.76 -2.91 -5.47
CA VAL A 65 -2.67 -4.27 -4.92
C VAL A 65 -2.58 -5.27 -6.07
N VAL A 66 -1.61 -6.17 -6.01
CA VAL A 66 -1.50 -7.31 -6.94
C VAL A 66 -2.05 -8.55 -6.25
N ARG A 67 -2.94 -9.29 -6.93
CA ARG A 67 -3.43 -10.60 -6.49
C ARG A 67 -2.87 -11.73 -7.35
N LEU A 68 -2.77 -12.91 -6.76
CA LEU A 68 -2.40 -14.17 -7.42
C LEU A 68 -3.64 -14.88 -7.98
#